data_AF-A0A383UYD8-F1
#
_entry.id   AF-A0A383UYD8-F1
#
_cell.length_a   1.000
_cell.length_b   1.000
_cell.length_c   1.000
_cell.angle_alpha   90.00
_cell.angle_beta   90.00
_cell.angle_gamma   90.00
#
_symmetry.space_group_name_H-M   'P 1'
#
loop_
_entity.id
_entity.type
_entity.pdbx_description
1 polymer ?
#
loop_
_entity_poly.entity_id
_entity_poly.type
_entity_poly.pdbx_seq_one_letter_code
_entity_poly.pdbx_strand_id
1 'polypeptide(L)'
;MRYLNITTAIYGLGTLSSVTAIIRGYICGNVWFHIEKVEYTSFLAKSVHDSKPSTYYTSFTRIPYPEVVDSYENGDTQKRYYFYPILANGEEYMRQDDAGPYRVVMDTDWNVIQVVQWYRGSYIPCEVPFNF
;
A
#
# COMPACT_ATOMS: atom_id res chain seq x y z
N MET A 1 -21.54 -59.61 -35.10
CA MET A 1 -21.98 -58.87 -33.89
C MET A 1 -21.31 -57.50 -33.88
N ARG A 2 -22.12 -56.45 -33.75
CA ARG A 2 -21.86 -55.09 -33.23
C ARG A 2 -20.82 -54.17 -33.94
N TYR A 3 -21.39 -53.21 -34.68
CA TYR A 3 -21.09 -51.76 -34.76
C TYR A 3 -20.43 -51.18 -33.48
N LEU A 4 -19.59 -50.12 -33.47
CA LEU A 4 -19.81 -48.76 -33.98
C LEU A 4 -18.48 -47.93 -33.87
N ASN A 5 -18.32 -46.95 -34.76
CA ASN A 5 -17.42 -45.77 -34.64
C ASN A 5 -17.63 -45.01 -33.32
N ILE A 6 -16.69 -44.12 -32.95
CA ILE A 6 -16.91 -42.65 -32.74
C ILE A 6 -15.77 -41.99 -31.91
N THR A 7 -15.35 -40.81 -32.38
CA THR A 7 -14.71 -39.65 -31.71
C THR A 7 -13.28 -39.77 -31.17
N THR A 8 -12.31 -39.09 -31.79
CA THR A 8 -11.99 -37.66 -31.57
C THR A 8 -11.63 -37.38 -30.11
N ALA A 9 -10.36 -37.62 -29.76
CA ALA A 9 -9.76 -37.01 -28.59
C ALA A 9 -9.60 -35.51 -28.89
N ILE A 10 -10.50 -34.73 -28.32
CA ILE A 10 -10.47 -33.27 -28.35
C ILE A 10 -9.16 -32.85 -27.70
N TYR A 11 -8.27 -32.24 -28.50
CA TYR A 11 -7.27 -31.33 -27.98
C TYR A 11 -8.03 -30.28 -27.18
N GLY A 12 -8.01 -30.41 -25.86
CA GLY A 12 -8.38 -29.34 -24.97
C GLY A 12 -7.38 -28.21 -25.19
N LEU A 13 -7.69 -27.35 -26.17
CA LEU A 13 -7.31 -25.94 -26.18
C LEU A 13 -7.93 -25.32 -24.93
N GLY A 14 -7.33 -25.63 -23.78
CA GLY A 14 -7.41 -24.77 -22.62
C GLY A 14 -6.75 -23.49 -23.07
N THR A 15 -7.58 -22.52 -23.45
CA THR A 15 -7.17 -21.14 -23.56
C THR A 15 -6.32 -20.84 -22.35
N LEU A 16 -5.02 -20.56 -22.57
CA LEU A 16 -4.24 -19.75 -21.66
C LEU A 16 -5.04 -18.46 -21.51
N SER A 17 -5.95 -18.44 -20.54
CA SER A 17 -6.49 -17.20 -20.03
C SER A 17 -5.24 -16.51 -19.51
N SER A 18 -4.72 -15.59 -20.32
CA SER A 18 -3.76 -14.61 -19.89
C SER A 18 -4.47 -13.89 -18.75
N VAL A 19 -4.26 -14.41 -17.53
CA VAL A 19 -4.55 -13.68 -16.32
C VAL A 19 -3.56 -12.53 -16.40
N THR A 20 -3.95 -11.46 -17.05
CA THR A 20 -3.33 -10.16 -16.87
C THR A 20 -3.40 -9.93 -15.38
N ALA A 21 -2.30 -10.20 -14.68
CA ALA A 21 -2.16 -9.86 -13.28
C ALA A 21 -2.47 -8.37 -13.20
N ILE A 22 -3.63 -8.04 -12.62
CA ILE A 22 -4.07 -6.66 -12.48
C ILE A 22 -3.06 -6.01 -11.54
N ILE A 23 -2.11 -5.27 -12.10
CA ILE A 23 -1.10 -4.56 -11.31
C ILE A 23 -1.84 -3.42 -10.62
N ARG A 24 -2.07 -3.56 -9.31
CA ARG A 24 -2.70 -2.54 -8.47
C ARG A 24 -1.63 -1.85 -7.65
N GLY A 25 -1.82 -0.56 -7.40
CA GLY A 25 -0.85 0.22 -6.66
C GLY A 25 -1.15 1.71 -6.69
N TYR A 26 -0.14 2.48 -6.27
CA TYR A 26 -0.18 3.93 -6.21
C TYR A 26 1.06 4.50 -6.90
N ILE A 27 0.88 5.61 -7.62
CA ILE A 27 1.97 6.37 -8.22
C ILE A 27 2.13 7.70 -7.48
N CYS A 28 3.30 7.89 -6.89
CA CYS A 28 3.68 9.13 -6.23
C CYS A 28 4.79 9.82 -7.05
N GLY A 29 4.42 10.73 -7.95
CA GLY A 29 5.36 11.31 -8.92
C GLY A 29 5.90 10.23 -9.87
N ASN A 30 7.18 9.86 -9.70
CA ASN A 30 7.84 8.83 -10.52
C ASN A 30 8.06 7.51 -9.76
N VAL A 31 7.50 7.36 -8.56
CA VAL A 31 7.65 6.17 -7.72
C VAL A 31 6.37 5.35 -7.77
N TRP A 32 6.51 4.06 -8.04
CA TRP A 32 5.43 3.08 -8.03
C TRP A 32 5.43 2.27 -6.73
N PHE A 33 4.28 2.21 -6.06
CA PHE A 33 4.06 1.36 -4.91
C PHE A 33 3.03 0.29 -5.22
N HIS A 34 3.47 -0.97 -5.23
CA HIS A 34 2.58 -2.13 -5.38
C HIS A 34 1.62 -2.23 -4.19
N ILE A 35 0.37 -2.65 -4.45
CA ILE A 35 -0.66 -2.73 -3.42
C ILE A 35 -0.24 -3.63 -2.24
N GLU A 36 0.46 -4.73 -2.52
CA GLU A 36 0.93 -5.67 -1.50
C GLU A 36 1.89 -4.99 -0.52
N LYS A 37 2.75 -4.09 -1.03
CA LYS A 37 3.66 -3.32 -0.18
C LYS A 37 2.89 -2.31 0.67
N VAL A 38 1.85 -1.68 0.12
CA VAL A 38 1.03 -0.69 0.84
C VAL A 38 0.23 -1.35 1.97
N GLU A 39 -0.43 -2.47 1.68
CA GLU A 39 -1.17 -3.26 2.68
C GLU A 39 -0.26 -3.85 3.74
N TYR A 40 0.90 -4.38 3.34
CA TYR A 40 1.88 -4.87 4.31
C TYR A 40 2.42 -3.73 5.19
N THR A 41 2.59 -2.53 4.64
CA THR A 41 3.00 -1.35 5.41
C THR A 41 1.95 -0.96 6.45
N SER A 42 0.65 -1.07 6.15
CA SER A 42 -0.40 -0.80 7.15
C SER A 42 -0.40 -1.84 8.27
N PHE A 43 -0.17 -3.11 7.93
CA PHE A 43 0.01 -4.17 8.91
C PHE A 43 1.20 -3.88 9.85
N LEU A 44 2.35 -3.44 9.31
CA LEU A 44 3.50 -3.05 10.12
C LEU A 44 3.19 -1.86 11.04
N ALA A 45 2.50 -0.84 10.53
CA ALA A 45 2.13 0.33 11.30
C ALA A 45 1.29 -0.05 12.54
N LYS A 46 0.31 -0.94 12.36
CA LYS A 46 -0.50 -1.49 13.44
C LYS A 46 0.35 -2.27 14.45
N SER A 47 1.22 -3.15 13.96
CA SER A 47 2.10 -3.95 14.83
C SER A 47 2.99 -3.06 15.71
N VAL A 48 3.54 -1.98 15.14
CA VAL A 48 4.37 -1.00 15.87
C VAL A 48 3.54 -0.22 16.90
N HIS A 49 2.32 0.19 16.54
CA HIS A 49 1.41 0.85 17.47
C HIS A 49 1.06 -0.06 18.66
N ASP A 50 0.66 -1.29 18.39
CA ASP A 50 0.19 -2.25 19.40
C ASP A 50 1.32 -2.73 20.33
N SER A 51 2.56 -2.80 19.82
CA SER A 51 3.75 -3.20 20.60
C SER A 51 4.21 -2.15 21.63
N LYS A 52 3.45 -1.06 21.78
CA LYS A 52 3.83 0.23 22.37
C LYS A 52 4.92 0.91 21.53
N PRO A 53 4.80 2.23 21.26
CA PRO A 53 5.71 2.92 20.37
C PRO A 53 7.12 2.75 20.91
N SER A 54 7.96 2.06 20.14
CA SER A 54 9.39 2.21 20.23
C SER A 54 9.64 3.71 20.11
N THR A 55 9.88 4.40 21.23
CA THR A 55 10.37 5.78 21.28
C THR A 55 11.75 5.78 20.63
N TYR A 56 11.79 5.70 19.31
CA TYR A 56 13.02 5.74 18.54
C TYR A 56 13.26 7.18 18.15
N TYR A 57 14.26 7.74 18.80
CA TYR A 57 14.62 9.14 18.71
C TYR A 57 15.85 9.26 17.81
N THR A 58 15.64 9.69 16.57
CA THR A 58 16.73 10.23 15.76
C THR A 58 16.77 11.73 16.00
N SER A 59 17.98 12.26 16.20
CA SER A 59 18.18 13.65 16.62
C SER A 59 17.69 14.60 15.53
N PHE A 60 16.86 15.57 15.93
CA PHE A 60 16.45 16.81 15.25
C PHE A 60 15.00 16.92 14.72
N THR A 61 14.27 15.84 14.38
CA THR A 61 12.80 15.91 14.14
C THR A 61 12.12 14.60 14.51
N ARG A 62 11.63 14.50 15.75
CA ARG A 62 11.08 13.26 16.34
C ARG A 62 9.59 13.12 16.04
N ILE A 63 9.22 12.77 14.81
CA ILE A 63 7.84 12.36 14.53
C ILE A 63 7.72 10.88 14.91
N PRO A 64 7.00 10.53 15.98
CA PRO A 64 6.74 9.12 16.30
C PRO A 64 5.82 8.54 15.23
N TYR A 65 6.19 7.36 14.70
CA TYR A 65 5.35 6.62 13.78
C TYR A 65 4.69 5.41 14.45
N PRO A 66 3.43 5.08 14.11
CA PRO A 66 2.55 5.85 13.23
C PRO A 66 2.21 7.22 13.81
N GLU A 67 2.25 8.24 12.95
CA GLU A 67 1.91 9.61 13.29
C GLU A 67 0.38 9.71 13.36
N VAL A 68 -0.11 10.33 14.42
CA VAL A 68 -1.54 10.55 14.62
C VAL A 68 -1.91 11.91 14.06
N VAL A 69 -2.82 11.93 13.09
CA VAL A 69 -3.27 13.15 12.41
C VAL A 69 -4.78 13.27 12.60
N ASP A 70 -5.24 14.36 13.23
CA ASP A 70 -6.66 14.57 13.52
C ASP A 70 -7.46 15.12 12.32
N SER A 71 -6.78 15.52 11.23
CA SER A 71 -7.44 15.87 9.97
C SER A 71 -6.49 15.77 8.78
N TYR A 72 -7.01 15.27 7.65
CA TYR A 72 -6.30 15.21 6.37
C TYR A 72 -7.16 15.95 5.33
N GLU A 73 -6.55 16.73 4.42
CA GLU A 73 -7.27 17.66 3.52
C GLU A 73 -8.36 16.99 2.66
N ASN A 74 -8.26 15.68 2.42
CA ASN A 74 -9.26 14.89 1.70
C ASN A 74 -10.00 13.87 2.59
N GLY A 75 -9.81 13.98 3.90
CA GLY A 75 -10.44 13.15 4.93
C GLY A 75 -11.59 13.87 5.63
N ASP A 76 -12.35 13.10 6.38
CA ASP A 76 -13.33 13.63 7.32
C ASP A 76 -12.58 14.28 8.50
N THR A 77 -12.75 15.59 8.67
CA THR A 77 -12.15 16.38 9.75
C THR A 77 -12.54 15.93 11.16
N GLN A 78 -13.54 15.04 11.30
CA GLN A 78 -13.94 14.45 12.58
C GLN A 78 -13.27 13.09 12.85
N LYS A 79 -12.46 12.59 11.90
CA LYS A 79 -11.80 11.28 12.01
C LYS A 79 -10.31 11.45 12.22
N ARG A 80 -9.79 10.58 13.08
CA ARG A 80 -8.36 10.40 13.29
C ARG A 80 -7.79 9.48 12.22
N TYR A 81 -6.59 9.82 11.76
CA TYR A 81 -5.84 9.06 10.78
C TYR A 81 -4.47 8.69 11.34
N TYR A 82 -3.93 7.59 10.81
CA TYR A 82 -2.56 7.18 11.07
C TYR A 82 -1.74 7.30 9.80
N PHE A 83 -0.56 7.92 9.92
CA PHE A 83 0.39 8.08 8.83
C PHE A 83 1.61 7.22 9.14
N TYR A 84 2.04 6.39 8.19
CA TYR A 84 3.22 5.55 8.36
C TYR A 84 4.14 5.58 7.13
N PRO A 85 5.48 5.61 7.30
CA PRO A 85 6.39 5.70 6.17
C PRO A 85 6.35 4.47 5.26
N ILE A 86 6.40 4.72 3.95
CA ILE A 86 6.64 3.71 2.93
C ILE A 86 7.83 4.13 2.09
N LEU A 87 8.83 3.25 1.98
CA LEU A 87 10.11 3.61 1.36
C LEU A 87 10.13 3.20 -0.12
N ALA A 88 10.61 4.10 -0.97
CA ALA A 88 10.68 3.89 -2.42
C ALA A 88 11.69 2.80 -2.83
N ASN A 89 12.66 2.50 -1.97
CA ASN A 89 13.66 1.45 -2.20
C ASN A 89 13.13 0.04 -1.92
N GLY A 90 11.86 -0.11 -1.55
CA GLY A 90 11.22 -1.39 -1.24
C GLY A 90 11.51 -1.90 0.18
N GLU A 91 12.37 -1.24 0.93
CA GLU A 91 12.65 -1.59 2.33
C GLU A 91 11.48 -1.24 3.25
N GLU A 92 11.51 -1.79 4.45
CA GLU A 92 10.53 -1.53 5.50
C GLU A 92 11.04 -0.41 6.40
N TYR A 93 10.15 0.51 6.75
CA TYR A 93 10.48 1.48 7.78
C TYR A 93 10.40 0.80 9.15
N MET A 94 11.53 0.23 9.58
CA MET A 94 11.62 -0.37 10.92
C MET A 94 12.31 0.57 11.91
N ARG A 95 13.41 1.23 11.51
CA ARG A 95 14.26 2.11 12.35
C ARG A 95 15.19 3.01 11.51
N GLN A 96 14.74 3.51 10.36
CA GLN A 96 15.61 4.34 9.51
C GLN A 96 15.62 5.80 9.99
N ASP A 97 16.78 6.44 9.86
CA ASP A 97 16.95 7.88 10.17
C ASP A 97 16.10 8.77 9.28
N ASP A 98 15.79 8.30 8.07
CA ASP A 98 14.96 8.99 7.10
C ASP A 98 13.68 8.19 6.83
N ALA A 99 12.54 8.82 7.11
CA ALA A 99 11.22 8.29 6.77
C ALA A 99 10.86 8.54 5.29
N GLY A 100 11.66 9.30 4.56
CA GLY A 100 11.36 9.74 3.21
C GLY A 100 10.10 10.59 3.13
N PRO A 101 9.65 10.95 1.92
CA PRO A 101 8.50 11.82 1.74
C PRO A 101 7.16 11.07 1.67
N TYR A 102 7.14 9.75 1.52
CA TYR A 102 5.91 9.00 1.23
C TYR A 102 5.29 8.38 2.48
N ARG A 103 3.96 8.46 2.62
CA ARG A 103 3.22 7.89 3.75
C ARG A 103 2.04 7.07 3.26
N VAL A 104 1.76 5.96 3.93
CA VAL A 104 0.47 5.28 3.86
C VAL A 104 -0.44 5.94 4.89
N VAL A 105 -1.63 6.35 4.45
CA VAL A 105 -2.68 6.92 5.29
C VAL A 105 -3.70 5.83 5.60
N MET A 106 -3.99 5.66 6.89
CA MET A 106 -4.91 4.64 7.39
C MET A 106 -6.00 5.25 8.26
N ASP A 107 -7.15 4.60 8.30
CA ASP A 107 -8.22 4.90 9.27
C ASP A 107 -7.91 4.30 10.65
N THR A 108 -8.84 4.47 11.58
CA THR A 108 -8.73 3.94 12.95
C THR A 108 -8.77 2.41 13.04
N ASP A 109 -9.24 1.75 11.98
CA ASP A 109 -9.32 0.30 11.86
C ASP A 109 -8.09 -0.29 11.13
N TRP A 110 -7.11 0.56 10.79
CA TRP A 110 -5.87 0.23 10.05
C TRP A 110 -6.08 -0.15 8.59
N ASN A 111 -7.24 0.20 8.02
CA ASN A 111 -7.46 0.04 6.59
C ASN A 111 -6.72 1.13 5.83
N VAL A 112 -6.12 0.75 4.69
CA VAL A 112 -5.47 1.71 3.78
C VAL A 112 -6.53 2.60 3.14
N ILE A 113 -6.38 3.90 3.30
CA ILE A 113 -7.22 4.90 2.63
C ILE A 113 -6.54 5.40 1.36
N GLN A 114 -5.26 5.75 1.46
CA GLN A 114 -4.52 6.44 0.41
C GLN A 114 -3.01 6.35 0.66
N VAL A 115 -2.20 6.56 -0.38
CA VAL A 115 -0.77 6.88 -0.26
C VAL A 115 -0.59 8.37 -0.56
N VAL A 116 0.24 9.05 0.22
CA VAL A 116 0.51 10.49 0.05
C VAL A 116 2.00 10.77 -0.03
N GLN A 117 2.35 11.88 -0.66
CA GLN A 117 3.71 12.41 -0.72
C GLN A 117 3.77 13.78 -0.04
N TRP A 118 4.73 13.96 0.87
CA TRP A 118 5.10 15.27 1.39
C TRP A 118 5.83 16.06 0.32
N TYR A 119 5.24 17.18 -0.11
CA TYR A 119 5.80 18.05 -1.12
C TYR A 119 5.51 19.51 -0.75
N ARG A 120 6.56 20.33 -0.64
CA ARG A 120 6.49 21.78 -0.38
C ARG A 120 5.61 22.18 0.82
N GLY A 121 5.62 21.40 1.90
CA GLY A 121 4.91 21.74 3.13
C GLY A 121 3.50 21.17 3.26
N SER A 122 3.08 20.33 2.31
CA SER A 122 1.75 19.70 2.31
C SER A 122 1.84 18.24 1.87
N TYR A 123 0.87 17.43 2.29
CA TYR A 123 0.68 16.07 1.77
C TYR A 123 -0.20 16.09 0.53
N ILE A 124 0.30 15.55 -0.57
CA ILE A 124 -0.42 15.42 -1.84
C ILE A 124 -0.79 13.95 -2.05
N PRO A 125 -2.04 13.61 -2.40
CA PRO A 125 -2.44 12.23 -2.69
C PRO A 125 -1.71 11.68 -3.92
N CYS A 126 -1.29 10.42 -3.81
CA CYS A 126 -0.76 9.66 -4.93
C CYS A 126 -1.89 9.13 -5.81
N GLU A 127 -1.60 8.94 -7.09
CA GLU A 127 -2.58 8.52 -8.08
C GLU A 127 -2.81 7.02 -8.00
N VAL A 128 -4.07 6.59 -8.14
CA VAL A 128 -4.40 5.19 -8.41
C VAL A 128 -4.51 5.05 -9.92
N PRO A 129 -3.58 4.34 -10.58
CA PRO A 129 -3.64 4.13 -12.01
C PRO A 129 -4.85 3.24 -12.31
N PHE A 130 -5.78 3.79 -13.08
CA PHE A 130 -6.95 3.06 -13.52
C PHE A 130 -6.52 1.87 -14.39
N ASN A 131 -6.87 0.65 -13.97
CA ASN A 131 -6.86 -0.51 -14.84
C ASN A 131 -8.14 -0.46 -15.70
N PHE A 132 -7.99 -0.34 -17.02
CA PHE A 132 -9.06 -0.54 -18.00
C PHE A 132 -9.37 -2.03 -18.17
#